data_AF-A0A1F6C2K8-F1
#
_entry.id   AF-A0A1F6C2K8-F1
#
_cell.length_a   1.000
_cell.length_b   1.000
_cell.length_c   1.000
_cell.angle_alpha   90.00
_cell.angle_beta   90.00
_cell.angle_gamma   90.00
#
_symmetry.space_group_name_H-M   'P 1'
#
loop_
_entity.id
_entity.type
_entity.pdbx_description
1 polymer ?
#
loop_
_entity_poly.entity_id
_entity_poly.type
_entity_poly.pdbx_seq_one_letter_code
_entity_poly.pdbx_strand_id
1 'polypeptide(L)'
;MITKQQFDVLLEKVEKMKQSGSVDLSTEEDLCLAIMNLLSIEEHFFFTGMKTKKPEYFDLLEEVRNTRKELLARMMDKNEGETWCVSKHLLAAAMRLIETGVKFHSDGKQAEAKEMFDKAYKMYSVFWALRLKLIDASGFKKIAANEKPWSFEDIMNKLVDCCDEK
;
A
#
# COMPACT_ATOMS: atom_id res chain seq x y z
N MET A 1 -1.41 7.44 -21.69
CA MET A 1 -2.74 6.83 -21.91
C MET A 1 -2.60 5.33 -21.85
N ILE A 2 -3.41 4.67 -21.03
CA ILE A 2 -3.65 3.24 -21.13
C ILE A 2 -4.84 3.10 -22.08
N THR A 3 -4.65 2.47 -23.25
CA THR A 3 -5.75 2.17 -24.16
C THR A 3 -6.68 1.14 -23.51
N LYS A 4 -7.94 1.08 -23.94
CA LYS A 4 -8.87 0.03 -23.48
C LYS A 4 -8.24 -1.37 -23.58
N GLN A 5 -7.52 -1.61 -24.67
CA GLN A 5 -6.79 -2.85 -24.91
C GLN A 5 -5.65 -3.09 -23.91
N GLN A 6 -4.94 -2.04 -23.47
CA GLN A 6 -3.93 -2.16 -22.42
C GLN A 6 -4.56 -2.38 -21.04
N PHE A 7 -5.73 -1.80 -20.76
CA PHE A 7 -6.48 -2.04 -19.53
C PHE A 7 -7.02 -3.48 -19.46
N ASP A 8 -7.59 -3.98 -20.56
CA ASP A 8 -8.08 -5.37 -20.65
C ASP A 8 -6.93 -6.37 -20.42
N VAL A 9 -5.72 -6.09 -20.93
CA VAL A 9 -4.52 -6.91 -20.66
C VAL A 9 -4.11 -6.91 -19.18
N LEU A 10 -4.22 -5.77 -18.49
CA LEU A 10 -3.94 -5.69 -17.05
C LEU A 10 -5.00 -6.45 -16.24
N LEU A 11 -6.28 -6.32 -16.60
CA LEU A 11 -7.38 -7.08 -16.00
C LEU A 11 -7.16 -8.58 -16.17
N GLU A 12 -6.90 -9.05 -17.39
CA GLU A 12 -6.63 -10.46 -17.64
C GLU A 12 -5.43 -10.98 -16.84
N LYS A 13 -4.41 -10.15 -16.63
CA LYS A 13 -3.25 -10.53 -15.84
C LYS A 13 -3.63 -10.72 -14.37
N VAL A 14 -4.40 -9.81 -13.79
CA VAL A 14 -4.85 -9.95 -12.40
C VAL A 14 -5.79 -11.15 -12.26
N GLU A 15 -6.76 -11.31 -13.16
CA GLU A 15 -7.66 -12.46 -13.15
C GLU A 15 -6.91 -13.80 -13.25
N LYS A 16 -5.88 -13.90 -14.09
CA LYS A 16 -4.99 -15.08 -14.13
C LYS A 16 -4.23 -15.31 -12.83
N MET A 17 -3.84 -14.25 -12.12
CA MET A 17 -3.17 -14.36 -10.82
C MET A 17 -4.13 -14.87 -9.74
N LYS A 18 -5.38 -14.36 -9.72
CA LYS A 18 -6.47 -14.82 -8.84
C LYS A 18 -6.80 -16.29 -9.11
N GLN A 19 -7.07 -16.64 -10.37
CA GLN A 19 -7.45 -18.01 -10.77
C GLN A 19 -6.36 -19.06 -10.54
N SER A 20 -5.08 -18.66 -10.61
CA SER A 20 -3.98 -19.57 -10.33
C SER A 20 -3.73 -19.79 -8.84
N GLY A 21 -4.44 -19.08 -7.95
CA GLY A 21 -4.22 -19.08 -6.51
C GLY A 21 -2.89 -18.44 -6.09
N SER A 22 -2.21 -17.75 -7.02
CA SER A 22 -0.95 -17.05 -6.74
C SER A 22 -1.14 -15.78 -5.92
N VAL A 23 -2.35 -15.22 -5.95
CA VAL A 23 -2.75 -14.01 -5.23
C VAL A 23 -4.19 -14.21 -4.76
N ASP A 24 -4.43 -13.90 -3.49
CA ASP A 24 -5.74 -13.74 -2.86
C ASP A 24 -5.81 -12.27 -2.43
N LEU A 25 -6.60 -11.45 -3.15
CA LEU A 25 -6.58 -10.00 -2.94
C LEU A 25 -7.13 -9.64 -1.57
N SER A 26 -8.17 -10.31 -1.11
CA SER A 26 -8.77 -10.11 0.21
C SER A 26 -7.77 -10.39 1.32
N THR A 27 -7.12 -11.56 1.29
CA THR A 27 -6.11 -11.91 2.31
C THR A 27 -4.91 -10.97 2.24
N GLU A 28 -4.49 -10.56 1.04
CA GLU A 28 -3.38 -9.63 0.88
C GLU A 28 -3.70 -8.21 1.35
N GLU A 29 -4.94 -7.73 1.18
CA GLU A 29 -5.38 -6.46 1.74
C GLU A 29 -5.32 -6.46 3.27
N ASP A 30 -5.82 -7.51 3.92
CA ASP A 30 -5.72 -7.67 5.38
C ASP A 30 -4.25 -7.68 5.84
N LEU A 31 -3.38 -8.37 5.10
CA LEU A 31 -1.94 -8.37 5.36
C LEU A 31 -1.30 -6.98 5.17
N CYS A 32 -1.75 -6.19 4.19
CA CYS A 32 -1.30 -4.81 4.02
C CYS A 32 -1.64 -3.97 5.26
N LEU A 33 -2.88 -4.06 5.75
CA LEU A 33 -3.31 -3.33 6.94
C LEU A 33 -2.57 -3.80 8.19
N ALA A 34 -2.31 -5.10 8.33
CA ALA A 34 -1.47 -5.63 9.42
C ALA A 34 -0.05 -5.04 9.36
N ILE A 35 0.59 -5.02 8.18
CA ILE A 35 1.93 -4.46 7.99
C ILE A 35 1.97 -2.95 8.29
N MET A 36 0.96 -2.19 7.86
CA MET A 36 0.83 -0.76 8.19
C MET A 36 0.80 -0.56 9.71
N ASN A 37 -0.03 -1.33 10.42
CA ASN A 37 -0.14 -1.24 11.87
C ASN A 37 1.16 -1.65 12.58
N LEU A 38 1.86 -2.69 12.13
CA LEU A 38 3.14 -3.09 12.70
C LEU A 38 4.21 -2.01 12.53
N LEU A 39 4.27 -1.36 11.36
CA LEU A 39 5.15 -0.20 11.13
C LEU A 39 4.85 0.94 12.12
N SER A 40 3.56 1.23 12.35
CA SER A 40 3.14 2.20 13.37
C SER A 40 3.61 1.80 14.76
N ILE A 41 3.45 0.53 15.14
CA ILE A 41 3.85 0.05 16.47
C ILE A 41 5.37 0.16 16.66
N GLU A 42 6.19 -0.16 15.65
CA GLU A 42 7.64 0.06 15.69
C GLU A 42 7.99 1.51 16.04
N GLU A 43 7.33 2.48 15.39
CA GLU A 43 7.52 3.92 15.65
C GLU A 43 7.11 4.29 17.08
N HIS A 44 5.98 3.76 17.56
CA HIS A 44 5.50 4.02 18.92
C HIS A 44 6.44 3.45 19.99
N PHE A 45 6.99 2.25 19.80
CA PHE A 45 7.98 1.70 20.73
C PHE A 45 9.28 2.49 20.72
N PHE A 46 9.74 2.93 19.54
CA PHE A 46 10.89 3.83 19.44
C PHE A 46 10.67 5.12 20.26
N PHE A 47 9.55 5.82 20.05
CA PHE A 47 9.26 7.04 20.79
C PHE A 47 9.10 6.78 22.29
N THR A 48 8.49 5.66 22.68
CA THR A 48 8.30 5.29 24.08
C THR A 48 9.64 5.07 24.76
N GLY A 49 10.52 4.22 24.21
CA GLY A 49 11.86 3.99 24.74
C GLY A 49 12.68 5.28 24.87
N MET A 50 12.58 6.17 23.87
CA MET A 50 13.26 7.47 23.91
C MET A 50 12.69 8.45 24.94
N LYS A 51 11.37 8.46 25.16
CA LYS A 51 10.69 9.34 26.13
C LYS A 51 10.87 8.85 27.57
N THR A 52 10.78 7.55 27.80
CA THR A 52 10.86 6.95 29.14
C THR A 52 12.29 6.58 29.55
N LYS A 53 13.24 6.62 28.61
CA LYS A 53 14.64 6.18 28.81
C LYS A 53 14.75 4.71 29.24
N LYS A 54 13.81 3.89 28.79
CA LYS A 54 13.72 2.46 29.11
C LYS A 54 14.11 1.63 27.89
N PRO A 55 15.29 0.98 27.88
CA PRO A 55 15.75 0.23 26.72
C PRO A 55 14.89 -0.99 26.40
N GLU A 56 14.14 -1.54 27.36
CA GLU A 56 13.27 -2.71 27.16
C GLU A 56 12.22 -2.51 26.04
N TYR A 57 11.84 -1.27 25.72
CA TYR A 57 10.95 -1.00 24.59
C TYR A 57 11.60 -1.26 23.22
N PHE A 58 12.92 -1.28 23.13
CA PHE A 58 13.63 -1.64 21.89
C PHE A 58 13.61 -3.16 21.65
N ASP A 59 13.53 -3.97 22.71
CA ASP A 59 13.33 -5.42 22.57
C ASP A 59 11.93 -5.70 22.00
N LEU A 60 10.90 -5.01 22.51
CA LEU A 60 9.54 -5.09 21.95
C LEU A 60 9.46 -4.58 20.50
N LEU A 61 10.22 -3.53 20.17
CA LEU A 61 10.34 -3.04 18.80
C LEU A 61 10.89 -4.12 17.88
N GLU A 62 11.94 -4.84 18.30
CA GLU A 62 12.57 -5.89 17.50
C GLU A 62 11.62 -7.06 17.24
N GLU A 63 10.82 -7.48 18.25
CA GLU A 63 9.78 -8.51 18.08
C GLU A 63 8.71 -8.12 17.04
N VAL A 64 8.20 -6.88 17.12
CA VAL A 64 7.24 -6.35 16.15
C VAL A 64 7.87 -6.26 14.76
N ARG A 65 9.12 -5.82 14.69
CA ARG A 65 9.87 -5.70 13.45
C ARG A 65 10.08 -7.05 12.77
N ASN A 66 10.35 -8.10 13.53
CA ASN A 66 10.51 -9.45 13.01
C ASN A 66 9.18 -10.00 12.48
N THR A 67 8.10 -9.82 13.23
CA THR A 67 6.73 -10.13 12.74
C THR A 67 6.43 -9.42 11.41
N ARG A 68 6.69 -8.10 11.33
CA ARG A 68 6.49 -7.34 10.09
C ARG A 68 7.33 -7.89 8.92
N LYS A 69 8.60 -8.21 9.17
CA LYS A 69 9.49 -8.75 8.14
C LYS A 69 8.97 -10.07 7.58
N GLU A 70 8.46 -10.95 8.44
CA GLU A 70 7.88 -12.23 8.03
C GLU A 70 6.62 -12.04 7.17
N LEU A 71 5.69 -11.17 7.59
CA LEU A 71 4.49 -10.88 6.81
C LEU A 71 4.81 -10.24 5.47
N LEU A 72 5.74 -9.27 5.44
CA LEU A 72 6.17 -8.65 4.20
C LEU A 72 6.88 -9.65 3.26
N ALA A 73 7.60 -10.63 3.81
CA ALA A 73 8.22 -11.71 3.04
C ALA A 73 7.20 -12.59 2.32
N ARG A 74 6.06 -12.85 2.96
CA ARG A 74 4.98 -13.64 2.36
C ARG A 74 4.34 -12.93 1.17
N MET A 75 4.31 -11.61 1.21
CA MET A 75 3.68 -10.78 0.18
C MET A 75 4.62 -10.46 -0.99
N MET A 76 5.93 -10.42 -0.75
CA MET A 76 6.92 -9.98 -1.73
C MET A 76 7.80 -11.14 -2.19
N ASP A 77 7.43 -11.77 -3.31
CA ASP A 77 8.02 -13.02 -3.84
C ASP A 77 9.53 -13.00 -4.16
N LYS A 78 10.16 -11.83 -4.27
CA LYS A 78 11.61 -11.62 -4.46
C LYS A 78 11.93 -10.13 -4.51
N ASN A 79 13.02 -9.72 -3.86
CA ASN A 79 13.50 -8.33 -3.91
C ASN A 79 14.21 -8.07 -5.23
N GLU A 80 13.48 -7.66 -6.27
CA GLU A 80 14.09 -6.98 -7.40
C GLU A 80 14.48 -5.56 -6.95
N GLY A 81 15.76 -5.33 -6.68
CA GLY A 81 16.26 -4.05 -6.16
C GLY A 81 15.60 -3.61 -4.85
N GLU A 82 15.14 -2.35 -4.79
CA GLU A 82 14.54 -1.72 -3.60
C GLU A 82 13.03 -2.00 -3.44
N THR A 83 12.44 -2.92 -4.22
CA THR A 83 10.97 -3.11 -4.27
C THR A 83 10.36 -3.43 -2.90
N TRP A 84 11.08 -4.18 -2.06
CA TRP A 84 10.69 -4.43 -0.67
C TRP A 84 10.63 -3.15 0.18
N CYS A 85 11.69 -2.35 0.10
CA CYS A 85 11.80 -1.10 0.84
C CYS A 85 10.73 -0.10 0.36
N VAL A 86 10.55 0.04 -0.96
CA VAL A 86 9.52 0.90 -1.54
C VAL A 86 8.13 0.47 -1.09
N SER A 87 7.84 -0.83 -1.09
CA SER A 87 6.52 -1.36 -0.68
C SER A 87 6.18 -0.99 0.76
N LYS A 88 7.08 -1.25 1.73
CA LYS A 88 6.82 -0.86 3.12
C LYS A 88 6.68 0.66 3.30
N HIS A 89 7.41 1.47 2.53
CA HIS A 89 7.36 2.93 2.64
C HIS A 89 6.09 3.51 2.04
N LEU A 90 5.58 2.92 0.95
CA LEU A 90 4.27 3.27 0.39
C LEU A 90 3.14 2.94 1.37
N LEU A 91 3.17 1.76 1.99
CA LEU A 91 2.20 1.36 3.02
C LEU A 91 2.26 2.30 4.24
N ALA A 92 3.46 2.61 4.75
CA ALA A 92 3.64 3.57 5.85
C ALA A 92 3.09 4.96 5.50
N ALA A 93 3.41 5.47 4.31
CA ALA A 93 2.97 6.78 3.85
C ALA A 93 1.44 6.83 3.71
N ALA A 94 0.82 5.80 3.12
CA ALA A 94 -0.63 5.69 3.01
C ALA A 94 -1.28 5.74 4.40
N MET A 95 -0.81 4.95 5.36
CA MET A 95 -1.33 4.94 6.72
C MET A 95 -1.24 6.32 7.40
N ARG A 96 -0.08 6.99 7.31
CA ARG A 96 0.11 8.33 7.92
C ARG A 96 -0.80 9.37 7.29
N LEU A 97 -1.02 9.31 5.99
CA LEU A 97 -1.94 10.21 5.27
C LEU A 97 -3.39 9.94 5.68
N ILE A 98 -3.80 8.67 5.83
CA ILE A 98 -5.13 8.32 6.35
C ILE A 98 -5.35 8.92 7.73
N GLU A 99 -4.41 8.71 8.66
CA GLU A 99 -4.52 9.23 10.03
C GLU A 99 -4.60 10.78 10.05
N THR A 100 -3.80 11.43 9.21
CA THR A 100 -3.81 12.90 9.08
C THR A 100 -5.13 13.40 8.49
N GLY A 101 -5.66 12.72 7.48
CA GLY A 101 -6.97 13.03 6.90
C GLY A 101 -8.10 12.87 7.90
N VAL A 102 -8.08 11.82 8.73
CA VAL A 102 -9.06 11.62 9.81
C VAL A 102 -9.01 12.77 10.83
N LYS A 103 -7.82 13.26 11.19
CA LYS A 103 -7.65 14.42 12.08
C LYS A 103 -8.22 15.70 11.46
N PHE A 104 -7.95 15.98 10.19
CA PHE A 104 -8.56 17.12 9.52
C PHE A 104 -10.08 16.99 9.44
N HIS A 105 -10.60 15.78 9.19
CA HIS A 105 -12.02 15.54 9.16
C HIS A 105 -12.68 15.80 10.52
N SER A 106 -12.07 15.34 11.63
CA SER A 106 -12.57 15.63 12.98
C SER A 106 -12.53 17.11 13.35
N ASP A 107 -11.59 17.87 12.78
CA ASP A 107 -11.46 19.32 12.95
C ASP A 107 -12.40 20.14 12.05
N GLY A 108 -13.25 19.48 11.24
CA GLY A 108 -14.16 20.14 10.29
C GLY A 108 -13.49 20.66 9.01
N LYS A 109 -12.22 20.33 8.78
CA LYS A 109 -11.41 20.73 7.61
C LYS A 109 -11.59 19.75 6.46
N GLN A 110 -12.78 19.77 5.86
CA GLN A 110 -13.22 18.77 4.88
C GLN A 110 -12.35 18.74 3.60
N ALA A 111 -11.89 19.91 3.12
CA ALA A 111 -11.08 19.98 1.90
C ALA A 111 -9.70 19.35 2.13
N GLU A 112 -9.05 19.67 3.24
CA GLU A 112 -7.74 19.14 3.63
C GLU A 112 -7.81 17.64 3.94
N ALA A 113 -8.90 17.19 4.59
CA ALA A 113 -9.15 15.78 4.81
C ALA A 113 -9.21 15.00 3.49
N LYS A 114 -10.01 15.49 2.53
CA LYS A 114 -10.12 14.88 1.20
C LYS A 114 -8.76 14.83 0.50
N GLU A 115 -7.99 15.91 0.54
CA GLU A 115 -6.66 15.95 -0.07
C GLU A 115 -5.72 14.86 0.52
N MET A 116 -5.78 14.63 1.84
CA MET A 116 -4.98 13.58 2.47
C MET A 116 -5.45 12.18 2.07
N PHE A 117 -6.76 11.96 1.99
CA PHE A 117 -7.33 10.68 1.57
C PHE A 117 -7.00 10.36 0.11
N ASP A 118 -7.12 11.32 -0.80
CA ASP A 118 -6.74 11.16 -2.21
C ASP A 118 -5.26 10.76 -2.32
N LYS A 119 -4.36 11.45 -1.61
CA LYS A 119 -2.93 11.10 -1.58
C LYS A 119 -2.66 9.72 -0.97
N ALA A 120 -3.38 9.35 0.09
CA ALA A 120 -3.24 8.04 0.71
C ALA A 120 -3.61 6.93 -0.26
N TYR A 121 -4.77 7.08 -0.91
CA TYR A 121 -5.29 6.13 -1.88
C TYR A 121 -4.35 6.00 -3.08
N LYS A 122 -3.75 7.10 -3.54
CA LYS A 122 -2.70 7.08 -4.55
C LYS A 122 -1.48 6.26 -4.14
N MET A 123 -0.95 6.42 -2.92
CA MET A 123 0.21 5.65 -2.45
C MET A 123 -0.11 4.16 -2.34
N TYR A 124 -1.30 3.83 -1.85
CA TYR A 124 -1.78 2.45 -1.74
C TYR A 124 -1.97 1.80 -3.13
N SER A 125 -2.51 2.55 -4.08
CA SER A 125 -2.64 2.15 -5.49
C SER A 125 -1.27 1.87 -6.12
N VAL A 126 -0.26 2.69 -5.85
CA VAL A 126 1.11 2.47 -6.33
C VAL A 126 1.72 1.19 -5.73
N PHE A 127 1.43 0.91 -4.46
CA PHE A 127 1.86 -0.34 -3.82
C PHE A 127 1.29 -1.56 -4.55
N TRP A 128 -0.02 -1.59 -4.83
CA TRP A 128 -0.66 -2.71 -5.52
C TRP A 128 -0.13 -2.92 -6.94
N ALA A 129 0.13 -1.83 -7.65
CA ALA A 129 0.76 -1.86 -8.95
C ALA A 129 2.14 -2.56 -8.93
N LEU A 130 2.93 -2.34 -7.88
CA LEU A 130 4.20 -3.04 -7.67
C LEU A 130 3.99 -4.50 -7.28
N ARG A 131 3.09 -4.77 -6.33
CA ARG A 131 2.78 -6.11 -5.82
C ARG A 131 2.30 -7.06 -6.93
N LEU A 132 1.43 -6.56 -7.80
CA LEU A 132 0.86 -7.30 -8.93
C LEU A 132 1.74 -7.24 -10.19
N LYS A 133 2.91 -6.58 -10.10
CA LYS A 133 3.87 -6.38 -11.20
C LYS A 133 3.19 -5.81 -12.46
N LEU A 134 2.24 -4.89 -12.28
CA LEU A 134 1.39 -4.36 -13.35
C LEU A 134 2.09 -3.30 -14.18
N ILE A 135 3.15 -2.71 -13.64
CA ILE A 135 3.87 -1.62 -14.29
C ILE A 135 5.37 -1.81 -14.15
N ASP A 136 6.11 -1.49 -15.22
CA ASP A 136 7.54 -1.23 -15.16
C ASP A 136 7.82 0.26 -14.87
N ALA A 137 9.08 0.60 -14.58
CA ALA A 137 9.50 1.98 -14.30
C ALA A 137 9.19 2.98 -15.44
N SER A 138 9.05 2.49 -16.68
CA SER A 138 8.71 3.32 -17.86
C SER A 138 7.22 3.63 -17.95
N GLY A 139 6.36 2.71 -17.48
CA GLY A 139 4.92 2.91 -17.38
C GLY A 139 4.54 3.92 -16.29
N PHE A 140 5.31 4.00 -15.20
CA PHE A 140 5.09 4.99 -14.13
C PHE A 140 5.16 6.45 -14.64
N LYS A 141 6.15 6.75 -15.50
CA LYS A 141 6.29 8.08 -16.13
C LYS A 141 5.13 8.44 -17.06
N LYS A 142 4.50 7.46 -17.70
CA LYS A 142 3.39 7.68 -18.66
C LYS A 142 2.04 7.89 -17.96
N ILE A 143 1.88 7.38 -16.75
CA ILE A 143 0.66 7.50 -15.93
C ILE A 143 0.61 8.85 -15.20
N ALA A 144 1.75 9.32 -14.68
CA ALA A 144 1.82 10.57 -13.92
C ALA A 144 1.63 11.86 -14.74
N ALA A 145 1.56 11.77 -16.08
CA ALA A 145 1.76 12.91 -16.96
C ALA A 145 0.50 13.49 -17.63
N ASN A 146 -0.70 12.90 -17.53
CA ASN A 146 -1.86 13.39 -18.31
C ASN A 146 -3.24 13.17 -17.67
N GLU A 147 -4.13 14.14 -17.84
CA GLU A 147 -5.55 14.13 -17.46
C GLU A 147 -6.43 13.49 -18.57
N LYS A 148 -7.43 12.65 -18.17
CA LYS A 148 -8.54 11.93 -18.90
C LYS A 148 -8.42 10.40 -19.03
N PRO A 149 -9.53 9.63 -19.23
CA PRO A 149 -10.87 9.71 -18.63
C PRO A 149 -11.03 8.81 -17.39
N TRP A 150 -10.15 7.84 -17.20
CA TRP A 150 -10.01 7.05 -15.97
C TRP A 150 -8.63 7.36 -15.39
N SER A 151 -8.59 7.75 -14.13
CA SER A 151 -7.37 7.95 -13.37
C SER A 151 -6.68 6.61 -13.08
N PHE A 152 -5.41 6.67 -12.69
CA PHE A 152 -4.70 5.50 -12.17
C PHE A 152 -5.47 4.82 -11.03
N GLU A 153 -6.11 5.64 -10.20
CA GLU A 153 -6.96 5.21 -9.09
C GLU A 153 -8.20 4.45 -9.59
N ASP A 154 -8.87 4.92 -10.65
CA ASP A 154 -10.01 4.20 -11.25
C ASP A 154 -9.61 2.82 -11.81
N ILE A 155 -8.39 2.72 -12.34
CA ILE A 155 -7.84 1.46 -12.85
C ILE A 155 -7.53 0.51 -11.68
N MET A 156 -6.86 1.01 -10.63
CA MET A 156 -6.49 0.19 -9.48
C MET A 156 -7.73 -0.24 -8.67
N ASN A 157 -8.74 0.62 -8.51
CA ASN A 157 -10.03 0.25 -7.91
C ASN A 157 -10.65 -0.97 -8.59
N LYS A 158 -10.58 -1.07 -9.92
CA LYS A 158 -11.15 -2.21 -10.64
C LYS A 158 -10.26 -3.44 -10.68
N LEU A 159 -8.94 -3.24 -10.65
CA LEU A 159 -7.98 -4.34 -10.67
C LEU A 159 -7.85 -5.01 -9.31
N VAL A 160 -8.03 -4.27 -8.22
CA VAL A 160 -7.82 -4.74 -6.84
C VAL A 160 -9.14 -4.76 -6.07
N ASP A 161 -10.26 -4.99 -6.77
CA ASP A 161 -11.55 -5.15 -6.11
C ASP A 161 -11.63 -6.55 -5.47
N CYS A 162 -11.39 -6.60 -4.16
CA CYS A 162 -11.48 -7.81 -3.35
C CYS A 162 -12.95 -8.14 -2.98
N CYS A 163 -13.88 -7.20 -3.11
CA CYS A 163 -15.27 -7.38 -2.66
C CYS A 163 -16.03 -8.46 -3.46
N ASP A 164 -15.53 -8.81 -4.64
CA ASP A 164 -16.10 -9.83 -5.52
C ASP A 164 -15.43 -11.22 -5.39
N GLU A 165 -14.39 -11.36 -4.56
CA GLU A 165 -13.81 -12.68 -4.24
C GLU A 165 -14.76 -13.44 -3.29
N LYS A 166 -15.32 -14.56 -3.77
CA LYS A 166 -16.26 -15.43 -3.03
C LYS A 166 -15.64 -16.78 -2.72
#